data_AF-A0A356EK85-F1
#
_entry.id   AF-A0A356EK85-F1
#
_cell.length_a   1.000
_cell.length_b   1.000
_cell.length_c   1.000
_cell.angle_alpha   90.00
_cell.angle_beta   90.00
_cell.angle_gamma   90.00
#
_symmetry.space_group_name_H-M   'P 1'
#
loop_
_entity.id
_entity.type
_entity.pdbx_description
1 polymer ?
#
loop_
_entity_poly.entity_id
_entity_poly.type
_entity_poly.pdbx_seq_one_letter_code
_entity_poly.pdbx_strand_id
1 'polypeptide(L)'
;MPTTVLHPIDIALILIYLVVVVALGLWFSRGIKSSKDFFLAGKTLPWWAVGMSLVVSDIGAKDMIGLAGDGYRYGLVMMNFDFIGCIFPLLVAAFLFMPFLWMAGVYTIPEYLGRRYNQYVRTVFSLCWTG
;
A
#
# COMPACT_ATOMS: atom_id res chain seq x y z
N MET A 1 -1.36 21.56 30.56
CA MET A 1 -1.75 20.61 29.51
C MET A 1 -2.58 19.54 30.19
N PRO A 2 -3.89 19.39 29.88
CA PRO A 2 -4.69 18.37 30.52
C PRO A 2 -4.09 17.01 30.17
N THR A 3 -3.72 16.24 31.18
CA THR A 3 -3.27 14.85 31.02
C THR A 3 -4.47 14.05 30.51
N THR A 4 -4.55 13.82 29.21
CA THR A 4 -5.51 12.90 28.61
C THR A 4 -5.15 11.49 29.04
N VAL A 5 -5.59 11.12 30.25
CA VAL A 5 -5.55 9.74 30.73
C VAL A 5 -6.47 8.93 29.85
N LEU A 6 -5.88 7.98 29.11
CA LEU A 6 -6.62 7.03 28.27
C LEU A 6 -7.66 6.33 29.13
N HIS A 7 -8.93 6.43 28.74
CA HIS A 7 -9.99 5.79 29.50
C HIS A 7 -9.85 4.27 29.32
N PRO A 8 -10.16 3.44 30.34
CA PRO A 8 -10.09 1.98 30.21
C PRO A 8 -10.89 1.43 29.02
N ILE A 9 -11.92 2.15 28.59
CA ILE A 9 -12.70 1.80 27.40
C ILE A 9 -11.93 1.97 26.09
N ASP A 10 -11.08 2.99 25.99
CA ASP A 10 -10.25 3.25 24.80
C ASP A 10 -9.23 2.12 24.63
N ILE A 11 -8.62 1.71 25.74
CA ILE A 11 -7.67 0.59 25.78
C ILE A 11 -8.37 -0.72 25.40
N ALA A 12 -9.57 -0.97 25.92
CA ALA A 12 -10.35 -2.15 25.57
C ALA A 12 -10.69 -2.19 24.07
N LEU A 13 -11.08 -1.06 23.48
CA LEU A 13 -11.37 -0.97 22.04
C LEU A 13 -10.13 -1.25 21.18
N ILE A 14 -8.96 -0.72 21.55
CA ILE A 14 -7.70 -0.98 20.85
C ILE A 14 -7.34 -2.48 20.91
N LEU A 15 -7.47 -3.10 22.08
CA LEU A 15 -7.19 -4.52 22.25
C LEU A 15 -8.15 -5.39 21.42
N ILE A 16 -9.44 -5.09 21.45
CA ILE A 16 -10.44 -5.82 20.64
C ILE A 16 -10.12 -5.68 19.15
N TYR A 17 -9.82 -4.46 18.68
CA TYR A 17 -9.44 -4.23 17.30
C TYR A 17 -8.23 -5.06 16.87
N LEU A 18 -7.15 -5.06 17.67
CA LEU A 18 -5.95 -5.85 17.40
C LEU A 18 -6.26 -7.36 17.35
N VAL A 19 -7.05 -7.87 18.30
CA VAL A 19 -7.43 -9.29 18.34
C VAL A 19 -8.25 -9.67 17.09
N VAL A 20 -9.22 -8.84 16.70
CA VAL A 20 -10.05 -9.10 15.51
C VAL A 20 -9.21 -9.10 14.24
N VAL A 21 -8.30 -8.13 14.06
CA VAL A 21 -7.42 -8.05 12.88
C VAL A 21 -6.50 -9.27 12.79
N VAL A 22 -5.88 -9.67 13.91
CA VAL A 22 -5.03 -10.86 13.95
C VAL A 22 -5.83 -12.13 13.69
N ALA A 23 -7.02 -12.28 14.29
CA ALA A 23 -7.88 -13.43 14.08
C ALA A 23 -8.33 -13.55 12.61
N LEU A 24 -8.72 -12.45 11.97
CA LEU A 24 -9.04 -12.42 10.54
C LEU A 24 -7.83 -12.79 9.69
N GLY A 25 -6.66 -12.22 9.98
CA GLY A 25 -5.41 -12.56 9.28
C GLY A 25 -5.07 -14.05 9.36
N LEU A 26 -5.18 -14.64 10.56
CA LEU A 26 -4.97 -16.07 10.77
C LEU A 26 -6.03 -16.92 10.06
N TRP A 27 -7.29 -16.50 10.03
CA TRP A 27 -8.34 -17.21 9.31
C TRP A 27 -8.05 -17.24 7.80
N PHE A 28 -7.76 -16.09 7.19
CA PHE A 28 -7.45 -16.02 5.76
C PHE A 28 -6.14 -16.76 5.41
N SER A 29 -5.16 -16.77 6.32
CA SER A 29 -3.89 -17.48 6.12
C SER A 29 -4.07 -19.01 5.95
N ARG A 30 -5.10 -19.61 6.55
CA ARG A 30 -5.37 -21.07 6.46
C ARG A 30 -5.65 -21.56 5.04
N GLY A 31 -6.02 -20.68 4.11
CA GLY A 31 -6.27 -21.01 2.71
C GLY A 31 -5.05 -20.98 1.80
N ILE A 32 -3.89 -20.51 2.27
CA ILE A 32 -2.73 -20.18 1.43
C ILE A 32 -1.73 -21.34 1.48
N LYS A 33 -1.55 -22.06 0.35
CA LYS A 33 -0.68 -23.26 0.27
C LYS A 33 0.60 -23.06 -0.54
N SER A 34 0.68 -22.02 -1.37
CA SER A 34 1.81 -21.77 -2.27
C SER A 34 2.10 -20.28 -2.40
N SER A 35 3.37 -19.90 -2.64
CA SER A 35 3.75 -18.51 -2.92
C SER A 35 3.01 -17.93 -4.12
N LYS A 36 2.64 -18.75 -5.11
CA LYS A 36 1.77 -18.30 -6.22
C LYS A 36 0.36 -17.95 -5.75
N ASP A 37 -0.22 -18.70 -4.82
CA ASP A 37 -1.54 -18.37 -4.26
C ASP A 37 -1.49 -17.11 -3.41
N PHE A 38 -0.37 -16.87 -2.73
CA PHE A 38 -0.13 -15.65 -1.97
C PHE A 38 0.03 -14.41 -2.86
N PHE A 39 0.83 -14.49 -3.94
CA PHE A 39 1.10 -13.36 -4.83
C PHE A 39 0.02 -13.11 -5.87
N LEU A 40 -0.64 -14.16 -6.39
CA LEU A 40 -1.68 -14.02 -7.40
C LEU A 40 -3.08 -13.90 -6.80
N ALA A 41 -3.23 -14.17 -5.49
CA ALA A 41 -4.51 -14.26 -4.79
C ALA A 41 -5.57 -14.98 -5.65
N GLY A 42 -5.14 -16.09 -6.26
CA GLY A 42 -5.93 -16.95 -7.14
C GLY A 42 -6.40 -16.35 -8.48
N LYS A 43 -6.01 -15.11 -8.87
CA LYS A 43 -6.66 -14.33 -9.95
C LYS A 43 -8.17 -14.10 -9.73
N THR A 44 -8.69 -14.36 -8.54
CA THR A 44 -10.12 -14.30 -8.23
C THR A 44 -10.53 -13.05 -7.47
N LEU A 45 -9.59 -12.16 -7.11
CA LEU A 45 -9.97 -10.91 -6.48
C LEU A 45 -10.72 -10.01 -7.47
N PRO A 46 -11.88 -9.48 -7.07
CA PRO A 46 -12.57 -8.51 -7.89
C PRO A 46 -11.73 -7.23 -7.98
N TRP A 47 -11.78 -6.55 -9.13
CA TRP A 47 -10.96 -5.37 -9.42
C TRP A 47 -11.10 -4.25 -8.36
N TRP A 48 -12.28 -4.10 -7.76
CA TRP A 48 -12.54 -3.11 -6.72
C TRP A 48 -11.79 -3.42 -5.42
N ALA A 49 -11.62 -4.70 -5.07
CA ALA A 49 -10.90 -5.10 -3.87
C ALA A 49 -9.40 -4.84 -4.03
N VAL A 50 -8.87 -5.12 -5.23
CA VAL A 50 -7.49 -4.78 -5.59
C VAL A 50 -7.27 -3.27 -5.53
N GLY A 51 -8.18 -2.48 -6.10
CA GLY A 51 -8.10 -1.01 -6.06
C GLY A 51 -8.10 -0.46 -4.63
N MET A 52 -9.01 -0.94 -3.77
CA MET A 52 -9.04 -0.51 -2.36
C MET A 52 -7.78 -0.93 -1.60
N SER A 53 -7.25 -2.12 -1.85
CA SER A 53 -6.00 -2.56 -1.21
C SER A 53 -4.82 -1.68 -1.62
N LEU A 54 -4.75 -1.22 -2.87
CA LEU A 54 -3.69 -0.33 -3.36
C LEU A 54 -3.73 1.01 -2.63
N VAL A 55 -4.92 1.60 -2.46
CA VAL A 55 -5.09 2.86 -1.74
C VAL A 55 -4.73 2.71 -0.26
N VAL A 56 -5.19 1.63 0.40
CA VAL A 56 -4.86 1.36 1.80
C VAL A 56 -3.37 1.13 2.02
N SER A 57 -2.64 0.64 1.01
CA SER A 57 -1.19 0.41 1.12
C SER A 57 -0.37 1.71 1.07
N ASP A 58 -0.91 2.77 0.46
CA ASP A 58 -0.24 4.07 0.35
C ASP A 58 -0.52 4.98 1.56
N ILE A 59 -1.74 4.89 2.13
CA ILE A 59 -2.19 5.75 3.23
C ILE A 59 -1.76 5.17 4.58
N GLY A 60 -0.99 5.95 5.35
CA GLY A 60 -0.56 5.59 6.70
C GLY A 60 -0.78 6.68 7.75
N ALA A 61 -0.42 6.37 9.00
CA ALA A 61 -0.51 7.32 10.12
C ALA A 61 0.30 8.62 9.89
N LYS A 62 1.39 8.52 9.11
CA LYS A 62 2.20 9.67 8.68
C LYS A 62 1.37 10.69 7.89
N ASP A 63 0.45 10.22 7.07
CA ASP A 63 -0.33 11.06 6.17
C ASP A 63 -1.42 11.80 6.96
N MET A 64 -2.02 11.16 7.97
CA MET A 64 -3.00 11.83 8.84
C MET A 64 -2.42 13.05 9.56
N ILE A 65 -1.21 12.91 10.12
CA ILE A 65 -0.57 14.01 10.86
C ILE A 65 0.07 15.01 9.89
N GLY A 66 0.73 14.50 8.83
CA GLY A 66 1.40 15.31 7.82
C GLY A 66 0.44 16.20 7.03
N LEU A 67 -0.61 15.61 6.46
CA LEU A 67 -1.61 16.35 5.69
C LEU A 67 -2.41 17.34 6.56
N ALA A 68 -2.66 17.01 7.83
CA ALA A 68 -3.27 17.97 8.76
C ALA A 68 -2.34 19.16 9.06
N GLY A 69 -1.04 18.89 9.21
CA GLY A 69 -0.02 19.93 9.38
C GLY A 69 0.13 20.82 8.14
N ASP A 70 0.15 20.22 6.95
CA ASP A 70 0.23 20.95 5.69
C ASP A 70 -1.06 21.70 5.38
N GLY A 71 -2.22 21.14 5.72
CA GLY A 71 -3.51 21.83 5.64
C GLY A 71 -3.57 23.06 6.57
N TYR A 72 -2.95 23.01 7.74
CA TYR A 72 -2.85 24.18 8.63
C TYR A 72 -1.94 25.27 8.06
N ARG A 73 -0.85 24.91 7.37
CA ARG A 73 0.14 25.86 6.83
C ARG A 73 -0.23 26.43 5.47
N TYR A 74 -0.75 25.59 4.58
CA TYR A 74 -0.97 25.89 3.16
C TYR A 74 -2.46 25.91 2.77
N GLY A 75 -3.35 25.50 3.68
CA GLY A 75 -4.79 25.49 3.45
C GLY A 75 -5.22 24.44 2.40
N LEU A 76 -6.36 24.72 1.77
CA LEU A 76 -7.01 23.85 0.77
C LEU A 76 -6.16 23.61 -0.49
N VAL A 77 -5.11 24.41 -0.71
CA VAL A 77 -4.22 24.28 -1.87
C VAL A 77 -3.50 22.93 -1.88
N MET A 78 -3.19 22.36 -0.70
CA MET A 78 -2.54 21.06 -0.58
C MET A 78 -3.31 19.92 -1.27
N MET A 79 -4.63 20.03 -1.38
CA MET A 79 -5.45 19.04 -2.09
C MET A 79 -5.12 18.91 -3.58
N ASN A 80 -4.50 19.93 -4.20
CA ASN A 80 -4.05 19.83 -5.60
C ASN A 80 -2.98 18.76 -5.77
N PHE A 81 -2.16 18.51 -4.75
CA PHE A 81 -1.15 17.47 -4.78
C PHE A 81 -1.81 16.09 -4.94
N ASP A 82 -2.83 15.78 -4.14
CA ASP A 82 -3.52 14.49 -4.23
C ASP A 82 -4.37 14.40 -5.51
N PHE A 83 -5.13 15.45 -5.85
CA PHE A 83 -6.05 15.41 -6.99
C PHE A 83 -5.35 15.38 -8.34
N ILE A 84 -4.33 16.20 -8.53
CA ILE A 84 -3.62 16.31 -9.83
C ILE A 84 -2.34 15.47 -9.81
N GLY A 85 -1.61 15.48 -8.70
CA GLY A 85 -0.31 14.82 -8.57
C GLY A 85 -0.40 13.31 -8.33
N CYS A 86 -1.48 12.79 -7.73
CA CYS A 86 -1.60 11.36 -7.44
C CYS A 86 -2.62 10.66 -8.34
N ILE A 87 -3.85 11.18 -8.46
CA ILE A 87 -4.91 10.50 -9.23
C ILE A 87 -4.55 10.38 -10.72
N PHE A 88 -4.07 11.47 -11.35
CA PHE A 88 -3.74 11.45 -12.78
C PHE A 88 -2.58 10.50 -13.09
N PRO A 89 -1.43 10.57 -12.40
CA PRO A 89 -0.34 9.64 -12.62
C PRO A 89 -0.72 8.19 -12.30
N LEU A 90 -1.57 7.94 -11.31
CA LEU A 90 -2.09 6.61 -11.03
C LEU A 90 -2.88 6.05 -12.22
N LEU A 91 -3.77 6.85 -12.82
CA LEU A 91 -4.52 6.44 -14.00
C LEU A 91 -3.58 6.18 -15.19
N VAL A 92 -2.65 7.09 -15.46
CA VAL A 92 -1.65 6.91 -16.54
C VAL A 92 -0.81 5.66 -16.27
N ALA A 93 -0.36 5.44 -15.04
CA ALA A 93 0.40 4.26 -14.64
C ALA A 93 -0.41 2.97 -14.86
N ALA A 94 -1.67 2.96 -14.42
CA ALA A 94 -2.56 1.84 -14.58
C ALA A 94 -2.82 1.50 -16.05
N PHE A 95 -3.02 2.48 -16.94
CA PHE A 95 -3.29 2.21 -18.35
C PHE A 95 -2.03 1.92 -19.17
N LEU A 96 -0.89 2.55 -18.86
CA LEU A 96 0.33 2.42 -19.66
C LEU A 96 1.24 1.29 -19.17
N PHE A 97 1.47 1.20 -17.86
CA PHE A 97 2.45 0.27 -17.29
C PHE A 97 1.85 -1.11 -17.01
N MET A 98 0.56 -1.22 -16.66
CA MET A 98 -0.03 -2.54 -16.44
C MET A 98 0.00 -3.47 -17.67
N PRO A 99 -0.44 -3.05 -18.87
CA PRO A 99 -0.38 -3.94 -20.04
C PRO A 99 1.07 -4.31 -20.36
N PHE A 100 2.00 -3.37 -20.18
CA PHE A 100 3.41 -3.59 -20.39
C PHE A 100 4.02 -4.64 -19.43
N LEU A 101 3.71 -4.55 -18.13
CA LEU A 101 4.18 -5.51 -17.12
C LEU A 101 3.59 -6.91 -17.33
N TRP A 102 2.31 -6.97 -17.72
CA TRP A 102 1.66 -8.25 -18.04
C TRP A 102 2.26 -8.92 -19.27
N MET A 103 2.57 -8.17 -20.33
CA MET A 103 3.25 -8.71 -21.52
C MET A 103 4.68 -9.17 -21.21
N ALA A 104 5.39 -8.48 -20.32
CA ALA A 104 6.73 -8.87 -19.90
C ALA A 104 6.76 -10.13 -19.00
N GLY A 105 5.61 -10.58 -18.49
CA GLY A 105 5.52 -11.73 -17.59
C GLY A 105 6.34 -11.54 -16.31
N VAL A 106 6.36 -10.30 -15.79
CA VAL A 106 7.10 -9.91 -14.59
C VAL A 106 6.11 -9.51 -13.49
N TYR A 107 6.38 -9.91 -12.26
CA TYR A 107 5.51 -9.62 -11.11
C TYR A 107 6.01 -8.48 -10.22
N THR A 108 7.28 -8.11 -10.33
CA THR A 108 7.89 -7.07 -9.50
C THR A 108 8.72 -6.08 -10.33
N ILE A 109 8.72 -4.81 -9.95
CA ILE A 109 9.48 -3.76 -10.65
C ILE A 109 11.01 -4.07 -10.70
N PRO A 110 11.66 -4.53 -9.62
CA PRO A 110 13.10 -4.85 -9.66
C PRO A 110 13.43 -6.03 -10.59
N GLU A 111 12.53 -7.00 -10.71
CA GLU A 111 12.71 -8.12 -11.65
C GLU A 111 12.66 -7.63 -13.10
N TYR A 112 11.81 -6.65 -13.40
CA TYR A 112 11.73 -6.05 -14.74
C TYR A 112 13.04 -5.31 -15.07
N LEU A 113 13.52 -4.49 -14.14
CA LEU A 113 14.79 -3.77 -14.26
C LEU A 113 15.99 -4.73 -14.41
N GLY A 114 15.98 -5.84 -13.67
CA GLY A 114 17.00 -6.88 -13.75
C GLY A 114 17.06 -7.57 -15.12
N ARG A 115 15.89 -7.87 -15.72
CA ARG A 115 15.81 -8.45 -17.07
C ARG A 115 16.23 -7.45 -18.17
N ARG A 116 15.96 -6.15 -17.98
CA ARG A 116 16.26 -5.14 -18.99
C ARG A 116 17.71 -4.65 -18.98
N TYR A 117 18.31 -4.50 -17.80
CA TYR A 117 19.63 -3.87 -17.64
C TYR A 117 20.69 -4.86 -17.16
N ASN A 118 20.64 -5.29 -15.90
CA ASN A 118 21.52 -6.34 -15.34
C ASN A 118 21.09 -6.68 -13.89
N GLN A 119 21.59 -7.79 -13.36
CA GLN A 119 21.38 -8.22 -11.97
C GLN A 119 21.91 -7.19 -10.95
N TYR A 120 23.00 -6.48 -11.25
CA TYR A 120 23.53 -5.42 -10.38
C TYR A 120 22.53 -4.27 -10.16
N VAL A 121 21.83 -3.85 -11.22
CA VAL A 121 20.80 -2.80 -11.14
C VAL A 121 19.62 -3.26 -10.28
N ARG A 122 19.23 -4.53 -10.39
CA ARG A 122 18.20 -5.11 -9.52
C ARG A 122 18.61 -5.08 -8.06
N THR A 123 19.84 -5.46 -7.72
CA THR A 123 20.31 -5.47 -6.33
C THR A 123 20.40 -4.07 -5.74
N VAL A 124 20.94 -3.10 -6.50
CA VAL A 124 21.01 -1.69 -6.07
C VAL A 124 19.61 -1.13 -5.85
N PHE A 125 18.70 -1.33 -6.78
CA PHE A 125 17.32 -0.85 -6.65
C PHE A 125 16.58 -1.51 -5.47
N SER A 126 16.78 -2.81 -5.27
CA SER A 126 16.18 -3.53 -4.13
C SER A 126 16.74 -3.02 -2.80
N LEU A 127 18.04 -2.75 -2.72
CA LEU A 127 18.68 -2.18 -1.53
C LEU A 127 18.17 -0.77 -1.22
N CYS A 128 18.07 0.10 -2.23
CA CYS A 128 17.52 1.45 -2.07
C CYS A 128 16.06 1.44 -1.61
N TRP A 129 15.28 0.44 -1.97
CA TRP A 129 13.88 0.33 -1.55
C TRP A 129 13.73 -0.14 -0.09
N THR A 130 14.68 -0.94 0.41
CA THR A 130 14.62 -1.48 1.79
C THR A 130 15.21 -0.57 2.86
N GLY A 131 15.93 0.49 2.47
CA GLY A 131 16.59 1.43 3.39
C GLY A 131 15.86 2.75 3.47
#